data_AF-A0A178W760-F1
#
_entry.id   AF-A0A178W760-F1
#
_cell.length_a   1.000
_cell.length_b   1.000
_cell.length_c   1.000
_cell.angle_alpha   90.00
_cell.angle_beta   90.00
_cell.angle_gamma   90.00
#
_symmetry.space_group_name_H-M   'P 1'
#
loop_
_entity.id
_entity.type
_entity.pdbx_description
1 polymer ?
#
loop_
_entity_poly.entity_id
_entity_poly.type
_entity_poly.pdbx_seq_one_letter_code
_entity_poly.pdbx_strand_id
1 'polypeptide(L)'
;MAWGFSSVSLFLFVVFNLVSAKIVLEEGYEVTTVVDGHKSGLNPYTIHALPGSSNLIVLDSSGSTFYTTSFPLSVDSVINRFAGDGTSGHVDGKAGNSRFNKPRGFAVDAKGNVYVADKSNKAIRKISSSGSVTTIAGGISKEFGHRDGPAQNATFSSDFEITFVPHRCCLLVSDHGNEMVRQINLKEKDCLQSSHSNLGTYSLWSIGIVLSCILGVAIGFSVRPYVIRHTGRSEPPLVHHDMEASPNQIGGTSSDLLLLR
;
A
#
# COMPACT_ATOMS: atom_id res chain seq x y z
N MET A 1 -71.69 28.25 -44.10
CA MET A 1 -71.84 26.90 -43.51
C MET A 1 -70.56 26.14 -43.85
N ALA A 2 -69.77 25.80 -42.84
CA ALA A 2 -68.41 25.23 -42.93
C ALA A 2 -68.46 23.74 -43.37
N TRP A 3 -67.42 22.99 -43.74
CA TRP A 3 -66.00 22.86 -43.36
C TRP A 3 -65.25 22.10 -44.49
N GLY A 4 -63.91 22.13 -44.52
CA GLY A 4 -63.13 21.26 -45.41
C GLY A 4 -61.60 21.38 -45.29
N PHE A 5 -61.08 20.98 -44.13
CA PHE A 5 -59.69 20.74 -43.69
C PHE A 5 -58.51 21.00 -44.66
N SER A 6 -57.66 21.95 -44.25
CA SER A 6 -56.29 22.14 -44.74
C SER A 6 -55.33 21.17 -44.05
N SER A 7 -54.86 20.15 -44.76
CA SER A 7 -53.77 19.27 -44.33
C SER A 7 -52.43 19.93 -44.63
N VAL A 8 -51.88 20.68 -43.67
CA VAL A 8 -50.48 21.15 -43.72
C VAL A 8 -49.63 20.08 -43.04
N SER A 9 -49.02 19.22 -43.86
CA SER A 9 -48.04 18.23 -43.39
C SER A 9 -46.78 18.95 -42.95
N LEU A 10 -46.56 19.05 -41.64
CA LEU A 10 -45.34 19.56 -41.04
C LEU A 10 -44.28 18.44 -41.11
N PHE A 11 -43.49 18.42 -42.18
CA PHE A 11 -42.31 17.56 -42.27
C PHE A 11 -41.23 18.10 -41.33
N LEU A 12 -41.19 17.55 -40.11
CA LEU A 12 -40.11 17.77 -39.16
C LEU A 12 -38.86 17.04 -39.68
N PHE A 13 -37.93 17.77 -40.29
CA PHE A 13 -36.61 17.24 -40.66
C PHE A 13 -35.79 17.04 -39.37
N VAL A 14 -35.89 15.84 -38.78
CA VAL A 14 -34.98 15.42 -37.71
C VAL A 14 -33.67 14.98 -38.37
N VAL A 15 -32.70 15.89 -38.42
CA VAL A 15 -31.32 15.56 -38.82
C VAL A 15 -30.68 14.81 -37.66
N PHE A 16 -30.68 13.47 -37.74
CA PHE A 16 -29.87 12.63 -36.86
C PHE A 16 -28.39 12.89 -37.17
N ASN A 17 -27.73 13.69 -36.32
CA ASN A 17 -26.28 13.78 -36.33
C ASN A 17 -25.72 12.43 -35.83
N LEU A 18 -25.35 11.55 -36.76
CA LEU A 18 -24.56 10.37 -36.45
C LEU A 18 -23.14 10.82 -36.12
N VAL A 19 -22.87 11.12 -34.85
CA VAL A 19 -21.50 11.36 -34.39
C VAL A 19 -20.79 10.03 -34.34
N SER A 20 -20.06 9.69 -35.41
CA SER A 20 -19.09 8.60 -35.38
C SER A 20 -17.87 9.09 -34.58
N ALA A 21 -17.73 8.63 -33.34
CA ALA A 21 -16.52 8.89 -32.56
C ALA A 21 -15.33 8.24 -33.27
N LYS A 22 -14.44 9.06 -33.86
CA LYS A 22 -13.20 8.59 -34.48
C LYS A 22 -12.18 8.30 -33.37
N ILE A 23 -11.55 7.14 -33.42
CA ILE A 23 -10.41 6.82 -32.54
C ILE A 23 -9.28 7.80 -32.86
N VAL A 24 -8.74 8.48 -31.85
CA VAL A 24 -7.57 9.35 -31.94
C VAL A 24 -6.40 8.61 -31.31
N LEU A 25 -5.35 8.36 -32.10
CA LEU A 25 -4.11 7.74 -31.63
C LEU A 25 -3.10 8.83 -31.27
N GLU A 26 -2.45 8.68 -30.12
CA GLU A 26 -1.32 9.52 -29.71
C GLU A 26 -0.05 9.05 -30.45
N GLU A 27 0.74 9.99 -30.96
CA GLU A 27 2.01 9.69 -31.65
C GLU A 27 3.15 9.44 -30.65
N GLY A 28 4.20 8.73 -31.07
CA GLY A 28 5.41 8.50 -30.26
C GLY A 28 5.46 7.14 -29.52
N TYR A 29 4.45 6.29 -29.68
CA TYR A 29 4.47 4.91 -29.18
C TYR A 29 4.94 3.93 -30.26
N GLU A 30 5.95 3.12 -29.94
CA GLU A 30 6.44 2.03 -30.79
C GLU A 30 6.25 0.69 -30.07
N VAL A 31 5.83 -0.35 -30.81
CA VAL A 31 5.70 -1.71 -30.31
C VAL A 31 6.76 -2.59 -30.98
N THR A 32 7.67 -3.15 -30.19
CA THR A 32 8.70 -4.09 -30.66
C THR A 32 8.59 -5.42 -29.93
N THR A 33 8.84 -6.51 -30.66
CA THR A 33 8.90 -7.85 -30.06
C THR A 33 10.28 -8.07 -29.48
N VAL A 34 10.36 -8.16 -28.14
CA VAL A 34 11.62 -8.36 -27.42
C VAL A 34 11.85 -9.80 -27.00
N VAL A 35 10.83 -10.66 -26.98
CA VAL A 35 10.93 -12.10 -26.71
C VAL A 35 9.94 -12.83 -27.62
N ASP A 36 10.40 -13.87 -28.33
CA ASP A 36 9.55 -14.73 -29.14
C ASP A 36 9.23 -16.04 -28.39
N GLY A 37 8.01 -16.11 -27.85
CA GLY A 37 7.52 -17.26 -27.11
C GLY A 37 7.46 -18.56 -27.93
N HIS A 38 7.25 -18.48 -29.26
CA HIS A 38 7.25 -19.66 -30.12
C HIS A 38 8.65 -20.26 -30.24
N LYS A 39 9.68 -19.41 -30.32
CA LYS A 39 11.09 -19.82 -30.35
C LYS A 39 11.54 -20.38 -28.99
N SER A 40 11.12 -19.77 -27.89
CA SER A 40 11.54 -20.17 -26.54
C SER A 40 10.66 -21.26 -25.89
N GLY A 41 9.57 -21.67 -26.55
CA GLY A 41 8.59 -22.61 -25.97
C GLY A 41 7.84 -22.04 -24.75
N LEU A 42 7.73 -20.72 -24.67
CA LEU A 42 7.05 -19.99 -23.60
C LEU A 42 5.71 -19.50 -24.13
N ASN A 43 4.60 -19.80 -23.43
CA ASN A 43 3.30 -19.21 -23.73
C ASN A 43 2.96 -18.12 -22.68
N PRO A 44 3.41 -16.87 -22.87
CA PRO A 44 3.25 -15.84 -21.84
C PRO A 44 1.78 -15.46 -21.67
N TYR A 45 1.32 -15.42 -20.42
CA TYR A 45 -0.03 -14.97 -20.04
C TYR A 45 -0.01 -13.61 -19.32
N THR A 46 0.84 -13.46 -18.31
CA THR A 46 1.03 -12.19 -17.60
C THR A 46 2.50 -12.00 -17.24
N ILE A 47 2.92 -10.74 -17.14
CA ILE A 47 4.29 -10.33 -16.83
C ILE A 47 4.28 -9.25 -15.74
N HIS A 48 5.17 -9.36 -14.76
CA HIS A 48 5.39 -8.32 -13.77
C HIS A 48 6.88 -8.06 -13.57
N ALA A 49 7.24 -6.79 -13.51
CA ALA A 49 8.57 -6.38 -13.07
C ALA A 49 8.69 -6.51 -11.54
N LEU A 50 9.83 -7.01 -11.09
CA LEU A 50 10.18 -7.07 -9.67
C LEU A 50 10.64 -5.67 -9.21
N PRO A 51 9.96 -5.04 -8.23
CA PRO A 51 10.30 -3.69 -7.78
C PRO A 51 11.77 -3.56 -7.36
N GLY A 52 12.44 -2.51 -7.84
CA GLY A 52 13.85 -2.27 -7.52
C GLY A 52 14.86 -3.19 -8.23
N SER A 53 14.43 -3.96 -9.24
CA SER A 53 15.31 -4.83 -10.02
C SER A 53 15.03 -4.74 -11.53
N SER A 54 15.94 -5.26 -12.35
CA SER A 54 15.72 -5.46 -13.78
C SER A 54 15.01 -6.79 -14.10
N ASN A 55 14.67 -7.59 -13.08
CA ASN A 55 14.07 -8.90 -13.25
C ASN A 55 12.57 -8.80 -13.52
N LEU A 56 12.09 -9.71 -14.36
CA LEU A 56 10.70 -9.87 -14.76
C LEU A 56 10.27 -11.28 -14.43
N ILE A 57 9.07 -11.42 -13.90
CA ILE A 57 8.40 -12.71 -13.75
C ILE A 57 7.38 -12.83 -14.87
N VAL A 58 7.43 -13.94 -15.60
CA VAL A 58 6.48 -14.29 -16.65
C VAL A 58 5.72 -15.54 -16.22
N LEU A 59 4.40 -15.48 -16.28
CA LEU A 59 3.53 -16.62 -16.03
C LEU A 59 3.12 -17.25 -17.36
N ASP A 60 3.38 -18.55 -17.52
CA ASP A 60 2.71 -19.38 -18.51
C ASP A 60 1.53 -20.09 -17.83
N SER A 61 0.34 -19.52 -18.01
CA SER A 61 -0.89 -20.05 -17.41
C SER A 61 -1.20 -21.46 -17.92
N SER A 62 -1.05 -21.70 -19.22
CA SER A 62 -1.39 -22.98 -19.84
C SER A 62 -0.44 -24.08 -19.39
N GLY A 63 0.86 -23.78 -19.35
CA GLY A 63 1.92 -24.64 -18.85
C GLY A 63 2.01 -24.71 -17.32
N SER A 64 1.16 -24.00 -16.58
CA SER A 64 1.15 -23.97 -15.11
C SER A 64 2.53 -23.68 -14.49
N THR A 65 3.29 -22.77 -15.13
CA THR A 65 4.72 -22.57 -14.87
C THR A 65 5.08 -21.08 -14.79
N PHE A 66 6.03 -20.75 -13.91
CA PHE A 66 6.58 -19.40 -13.77
C PHE A 66 8.04 -19.35 -14.20
N TYR A 67 8.35 -18.31 -14.97
CA TYR A 67 9.68 -18.04 -15.50
C TYR A 67 10.19 -16.68 -15.03
N THR A 68 11.51 -16.54 -15.00
CA THR A 68 12.21 -15.28 -14.74
C THR A 68 13.14 -14.94 -15.89
N THR A 69 13.22 -13.65 -16.19
CA THR A 69 14.14 -13.07 -17.16
C THR A 69 14.50 -11.65 -16.72
N SER A 70 15.41 -10.95 -17.41
CA SER A 70 15.86 -9.63 -17.00
C SER A 70 16.14 -8.70 -18.17
N PHE A 71 15.96 -7.40 -17.94
CA PHE A 71 16.39 -6.38 -18.89
C PHE A 71 17.92 -6.27 -18.97
N PRO A 72 18.47 -5.89 -20.14
CA PRO A 72 17.76 -5.62 -21.40
C PRO A 72 17.24 -6.90 -22.05
N LEU A 73 16.00 -6.85 -22.55
CA LEU A 73 15.39 -7.98 -23.25
C LEU A 73 15.81 -8.01 -24.72
N SER A 74 16.05 -9.21 -25.23
CA SER A 74 16.33 -9.49 -26.63
C SER A 74 15.74 -10.84 -27.02
N VAL A 75 15.67 -11.10 -28.34
CA VAL A 75 15.14 -12.36 -28.88
C VAL A 75 15.89 -13.59 -28.37
N ASP A 76 17.10 -13.41 -27.85
CA ASP A 76 17.94 -14.47 -27.27
C ASP A 76 18.05 -14.37 -25.73
N SER A 77 17.19 -13.58 -25.08
CA SER A 77 17.11 -13.50 -23.62
C SER A 77 16.89 -14.88 -23.00
N VAL A 78 17.69 -15.17 -21.97
CA VAL A 78 17.55 -16.41 -21.21
C VAL A 78 16.27 -16.35 -20.37
N ILE A 79 15.42 -17.36 -20.55
CA ILE A 79 14.17 -17.54 -19.80
C ILE A 79 14.36 -18.72 -18.85
N ASN A 80 14.37 -18.47 -17.54
CA ASN A 80 14.62 -19.50 -16.53
C ASN A 80 13.34 -19.87 -15.80
N ARG A 81 12.95 -21.14 -15.84
CA ARG A 81 11.86 -21.64 -15.00
C ARG A 81 12.27 -21.62 -13.53
N PHE A 82 11.45 -21.06 -12.65
CA PHE A 82 11.73 -21.06 -11.20
C PHE A 82 10.62 -21.68 -10.34
N ALA A 83 9.39 -21.79 -10.86
CA ALA A 83 8.30 -22.48 -10.14
C ALA A 83 7.35 -23.20 -11.10
N GLY A 84 6.74 -24.28 -10.62
CA GLY A 84 5.91 -25.19 -11.42
C GLY A 84 6.76 -26.24 -12.13
N ASP A 85 6.32 -27.49 -12.11
CA ASP A 85 6.99 -28.60 -12.80
C ASP A 85 6.51 -28.80 -14.25
N GLY A 86 5.61 -27.93 -14.75
CA GLY A 86 4.98 -28.04 -16.06
C GLY A 86 3.74 -28.94 -16.10
N THR A 87 3.36 -29.57 -14.98
CA THR A 87 2.19 -30.44 -14.89
C THR A 87 1.08 -29.77 -14.08
N SER A 88 -0.13 -29.77 -14.62
CA SER A 88 -1.30 -29.25 -13.89
C SER A 88 -1.60 -30.10 -12.65
N GLY A 89 -1.81 -29.44 -11.51
CA GLY A 89 -2.17 -30.10 -10.26
C GLY A 89 -2.08 -29.16 -9.06
N HIS A 90 -2.31 -29.69 -7.86
CA HIS A 90 -2.20 -28.94 -6.59
C HIS A 90 -1.14 -29.59 -5.70
N VAL A 91 0.11 -29.17 -5.82
CA VAL A 91 1.23 -29.69 -5.03
C VAL A 91 2.04 -28.54 -4.44
N ASP A 92 2.09 -28.47 -3.11
CA ASP A 92 2.97 -27.57 -2.35
C ASP A 92 4.38 -28.18 -2.18
N GLY A 93 5.37 -27.38 -1.77
CA GLY A 93 6.76 -27.82 -1.55
C GLY A 93 7.78 -26.98 -2.30
N LYS A 94 8.93 -27.55 -2.67
CA LYS A 94 9.98 -26.83 -3.41
C LYS A 94 9.41 -26.26 -4.72
N ALA A 95 9.70 -25.00 -5.04
CA ALA A 95 9.09 -24.29 -6.17
C ALA A 95 9.18 -25.04 -7.51
N GLY A 96 10.35 -25.58 -7.85
CA GLY A 96 10.54 -26.36 -9.09
C GLY A 96 9.80 -27.71 -9.16
N ASN A 97 9.30 -28.22 -8.02
CA ASN A 97 8.53 -29.48 -7.94
C ASN A 97 7.05 -29.24 -7.58
N SER A 98 6.67 -27.98 -7.35
CA SER A 98 5.29 -27.61 -7.05
C SER A 98 4.42 -27.72 -8.30
N ARG A 99 3.11 -27.86 -8.10
CA ARG A 99 2.12 -27.88 -9.19
C ARG A 99 1.06 -26.81 -8.97
N PHE A 100 0.73 -26.15 -10.06
CA PHE A 100 -0.36 -25.19 -10.21
C PHE A 100 -1.33 -25.71 -11.26
N ASN A 101 -2.50 -25.11 -11.41
CA ASN A 101 -3.48 -25.51 -12.40
C ASN A 101 -4.18 -24.31 -13.04
N LYS A 102 -3.67 -23.92 -14.21
CA LYS A 102 -4.10 -22.73 -14.97
C LYS A 102 -4.10 -21.45 -14.13
N PRO A 103 -2.98 -21.10 -13.46
CA PRO A 103 -2.90 -19.86 -12.70
C PRO A 103 -3.17 -18.65 -13.60
N ARG A 104 -3.91 -17.64 -13.12
CA ARG A 104 -4.36 -16.51 -13.97
C ARG A 104 -3.59 -15.23 -13.66
N GLY A 105 -3.56 -14.84 -12.39
CA GLY A 105 -2.86 -13.64 -11.94
C GLY A 105 -1.83 -13.97 -10.87
N PHE A 106 -0.89 -13.05 -10.67
CA PHE A 106 -0.01 -13.09 -9.52
C PHE A 106 0.33 -11.68 -9.05
N ALA A 107 0.74 -11.55 -7.80
CA ALA A 107 1.21 -10.30 -7.20
C ALA A 107 2.53 -10.54 -6.47
N VAL A 108 3.38 -9.52 -6.39
CA VAL A 108 4.70 -9.62 -5.75
C VAL A 108 4.75 -8.66 -4.58
N ASP A 109 5.18 -9.14 -3.41
CA ASP A 109 5.42 -8.26 -2.26
C ASP A 109 6.82 -7.65 -2.25
N ALA A 110 7.05 -6.71 -1.33
CA ALA A 110 8.32 -6.01 -1.19
C ALA A 110 9.50 -6.90 -0.78
N LYS A 111 9.25 -8.16 -0.38
CA LYS A 111 10.29 -9.14 -0.04
C LYS A 111 10.56 -10.12 -1.19
N GLY A 112 9.86 -9.95 -2.31
CA GLY A 112 9.96 -10.84 -3.47
C GLY A 112 9.21 -12.16 -3.29
N ASN A 113 8.26 -12.28 -2.36
CA ASN A 113 7.33 -13.40 -2.41
C ASN A 113 6.31 -13.16 -3.52
N VAL A 114 5.91 -14.23 -4.20
CA VAL A 114 4.93 -14.22 -5.28
C VAL A 114 3.65 -14.89 -4.78
N TYR A 115 2.54 -14.15 -4.80
CA TYR A 115 1.22 -14.68 -4.52
C TYR A 115 0.54 -15.01 -5.84
N VAL A 116 -0.07 -16.19 -5.94
CA VAL A 116 -0.59 -16.74 -7.19
C VAL A 116 -2.07 -17.03 -7.04
N ALA A 117 -2.87 -16.53 -7.99
CA ALA A 117 -4.25 -16.95 -8.19
C ALA A 117 -4.25 -18.27 -8.98
N ASP A 118 -4.24 -19.39 -8.25
CA ASP A 118 -4.22 -20.75 -8.78
C ASP A 118 -5.65 -21.21 -9.11
N LYS A 119 -6.15 -20.64 -10.21
CA LYS A 119 -7.55 -20.60 -10.63
C LYS A 119 -8.28 -21.94 -10.53
N SER A 120 -7.80 -22.97 -11.22
CA SER A 120 -8.54 -24.24 -11.31
C SER A 120 -8.44 -25.05 -10.03
N ASN A 121 -7.42 -24.75 -9.22
CA ASN A 121 -7.29 -25.27 -7.86
C ASN A 121 -8.11 -24.47 -6.85
N LYS A 122 -8.76 -23.36 -7.23
CA LYS A 122 -9.54 -22.48 -6.33
C LYS A 122 -8.72 -22.04 -5.12
N ALA A 123 -7.44 -21.77 -5.35
CA ALA A 123 -6.48 -21.54 -4.28
C ALA A 123 -5.69 -20.27 -4.53
N ILE A 124 -5.34 -19.59 -3.45
CA ILE A 124 -4.32 -18.56 -3.46
C ILE A 124 -3.07 -19.19 -2.85
N ARG A 125 -2.02 -19.24 -3.67
CA ARG A 125 -0.75 -19.89 -3.33
C ARG A 125 0.32 -18.82 -3.12
N LYS A 126 1.36 -19.13 -2.39
CA LYS A 126 2.52 -18.26 -2.17
C LYS A 126 3.79 -19.00 -2.52
N ILE A 127 4.59 -18.44 -3.41
CA ILE A 127 5.98 -18.79 -3.68
C ILE A 127 6.83 -17.86 -2.81
N SER A 128 7.52 -18.41 -1.81
CA SER A 128 8.44 -17.62 -0.99
C SER A 128 9.68 -17.23 -1.79
N SER A 129 10.32 -16.13 -1.40
CA SER A 129 11.63 -15.74 -1.97
C SER A 129 12.72 -16.80 -1.73
N SER A 130 12.54 -17.70 -0.77
CA SER A 130 13.39 -18.87 -0.54
C SER A 130 13.08 -20.09 -1.42
N GLY A 131 12.11 -20.00 -2.34
CA GLY A 131 11.80 -21.06 -3.30
C GLY A 131 10.91 -22.19 -2.76
N SER A 132 10.00 -21.89 -1.83
CA SER A 132 8.97 -22.83 -1.33
C SER A 132 7.58 -22.35 -1.69
N VAL A 133 6.70 -23.27 -2.09
CA VAL A 133 5.31 -23.02 -2.45
C VAL A 133 4.39 -23.56 -1.36
N THR A 134 3.46 -22.71 -0.93
CA THR A 134 2.46 -23.02 0.10
C THR A 134 1.08 -22.52 -0.31
N THR A 135 0.03 -23.19 0.14
CA THR A 135 -1.35 -22.70 0.02
C THR A 135 -1.67 -21.75 1.17
N ILE A 136 -2.10 -20.52 0.86
CA ILE A 136 -2.41 -19.50 1.89
C ILE A 136 -3.90 -19.22 2.06
N ALA A 137 -4.75 -19.59 1.09
CA ALA A 137 -6.20 -19.58 1.20
C ALA A 137 -6.83 -20.48 0.14
N GLY A 138 -7.98 -21.09 0.44
CA GLY A 138 -8.71 -21.94 -0.49
C GLY A 138 -8.01 -23.27 -0.81
N GLY A 139 -8.43 -23.91 -1.90
CA GLY A 139 -7.82 -25.15 -2.41
C GLY A 139 -8.08 -26.45 -1.64
N ILE A 140 -8.62 -26.37 -0.43
CA ILE A 140 -8.96 -27.56 0.38
C ILE A 140 -10.34 -28.10 -0.01
N SER A 141 -11.33 -27.22 -0.19
CA SER A 141 -12.65 -27.61 -0.68
C SER A 141 -12.63 -27.80 -2.20
N LYS A 142 -13.35 -28.81 -2.69
CA LYS A 142 -13.63 -28.97 -4.12
C LYS A 142 -14.77 -28.08 -4.59
N GLU A 143 -15.52 -27.46 -3.69
CA GLU A 143 -16.66 -26.60 -3.99
C GLU A 143 -16.19 -25.22 -4.49
N PHE A 144 -16.92 -24.68 -5.46
CA PHE A 144 -16.84 -23.27 -5.80
C PHE A 144 -17.73 -22.47 -4.85
N GLY A 145 -17.38 -21.22 -4.63
CA GLY A 145 -18.22 -20.29 -3.87
C GLY A 145 -17.43 -19.11 -3.36
N HIS A 146 -18.02 -18.36 -2.45
CA HIS A 146 -17.44 -17.14 -1.87
C HIS A 146 -17.44 -17.20 -0.34
N ARG A 147 -17.37 -18.40 0.24
CA ARG A 147 -17.41 -18.56 1.71
C ARG A 147 -16.20 -17.81 2.29
N ASP A 148 -16.45 -16.95 3.27
CA ASP A 148 -15.42 -16.28 4.05
C ASP A 148 -15.04 -17.08 5.30
N GLY A 149 -14.02 -16.63 6.00
CA GLY A 149 -13.55 -17.20 7.26
C GLY A 149 -12.04 -17.44 7.27
N PRO A 150 -11.55 -18.33 8.14
CA PRO A 150 -10.15 -18.74 8.12
C PRO A 150 -9.75 -19.23 6.72
N ALA A 151 -8.49 -18.99 6.35
CA ALA A 151 -7.94 -19.31 5.05
C ALA A 151 -8.29 -20.71 4.51
N GLN A 152 -8.31 -21.73 5.38
CA GLN A 152 -8.60 -23.11 5.01
C GLN A 152 -10.08 -23.36 4.65
N ASN A 153 -10.97 -22.51 5.16
CA ASN A 153 -12.42 -22.63 4.99
C ASN A 153 -12.94 -21.70 3.89
N ALA A 154 -12.13 -20.72 3.47
CA ALA A 154 -12.51 -19.81 2.41
C ALA A 154 -12.62 -20.55 1.07
N THR A 155 -13.68 -20.30 0.31
CA THR A 155 -13.84 -20.82 -1.06
C THR A 155 -13.82 -19.67 -2.05
N PHE A 156 -13.32 -19.92 -3.27
CA PHE A 156 -13.26 -18.94 -4.36
C PHE A 156 -13.98 -19.49 -5.59
N SER A 157 -14.35 -18.62 -6.53
CA SER A 157 -14.82 -19.08 -7.84
C SER A 157 -13.67 -19.66 -8.65
N SER A 158 -13.99 -20.18 -9.83
CA SER A 158 -12.97 -20.51 -10.83
C SER A 158 -12.50 -19.29 -11.59
N ASP A 159 -12.91 -18.06 -11.29
CA ASP A 159 -12.49 -16.88 -12.03
C ASP A 159 -12.17 -15.73 -11.08
N PHE A 160 -10.89 -15.64 -10.69
CA PHE A 160 -10.42 -14.60 -9.80
C PHE A 160 -8.98 -14.20 -10.11
N GLU A 161 -8.65 -12.97 -9.73
CA GLU A 161 -7.33 -12.38 -9.80
C GLU A 161 -6.96 -11.76 -8.46
N ILE A 162 -5.67 -11.43 -8.27
CA ILE A 162 -5.17 -10.88 -7.01
C ILE A 162 -4.26 -9.68 -7.24
N THR A 163 -4.24 -8.76 -6.30
CA THR A 163 -3.30 -7.64 -6.25
C THR A 163 -2.78 -7.44 -4.84
N PHE A 164 -1.51 -7.08 -4.70
CA PHE A 164 -0.89 -6.79 -3.41
C PHE A 164 -1.01 -5.29 -3.09
N VAL A 165 -1.39 -4.99 -1.85
CA VAL A 165 -1.53 -3.62 -1.35
C VAL A 165 -0.47 -3.39 -0.26
N PRO A 166 0.71 -2.82 -0.60
CA PRO A 166 1.84 -2.67 0.33
C PRO A 166 1.47 -1.95 1.63
N HIS A 167 0.77 -0.82 1.51
CA HIS A 167 0.40 0.04 2.66
C HIS A 167 -0.58 -0.61 3.64
N ARG A 168 -1.30 -1.65 3.23
CA ARG A 168 -2.28 -2.36 4.08
C ARG A 168 -1.86 -3.78 4.45
N CYS A 169 -0.70 -4.24 3.97
CA CYS A 169 -0.23 -5.60 4.18
C CYS A 169 -1.30 -6.65 3.86
N CYS A 170 -1.96 -6.51 2.71
CA CYS A 170 -3.02 -7.42 2.30
C CYS A 170 -2.99 -7.70 0.80
N LEU A 171 -3.64 -8.80 0.42
CA LEU A 171 -4.05 -9.06 -0.95
C LEU A 171 -5.51 -8.63 -1.09
N LEU A 172 -5.82 -7.97 -2.21
CA LEU A 172 -7.18 -7.87 -2.70
C LEU A 172 -7.39 -8.92 -3.77
N VAL A 173 -8.52 -9.62 -3.70
CA VAL A 173 -8.94 -10.65 -4.63
C VAL A 173 -10.12 -10.09 -5.40
N SER A 174 -9.98 -9.96 -6.71
CA SER A 174 -11.11 -9.67 -7.59
C SER A 174 -11.70 -11.02 -8.00
N ASP A 175 -12.77 -11.44 -7.32
CA ASP A 175 -13.42 -12.73 -7.51
C ASP A 175 -14.60 -12.57 -8.48
N HIS A 176 -14.29 -12.57 -9.78
CA HIS A 176 -15.22 -12.23 -10.86
C HIS A 176 -16.39 -13.20 -10.91
N GLY A 177 -16.11 -14.51 -10.77
CA GLY A 177 -17.15 -15.54 -10.83
C GLY A 177 -18.14 -15.49 -9.66
N ASN A 178 -17.81 -14.74 -8.60
CA ASN A 178 -18.71 -14.48 -7.47
C ASN A 178 -19.14 -13.01 -7.36
N GLU A 179 -18.68 -12.13 -8.26
CA GLU A 179 -18.95 -10.69 -8.25
C GLU A 179 -18.50 -9.97 -6.96
N MET A 180 -17.38 -10.39 -6.38
CA MET A 180 -16.88 -9.87 -5.10
C MET A 180 -15.47 -9.28 -5.21
N VAL A 181 -15.18 -8.27 -4.38
CA VAL A 181 -13.81 -7.90 -4.03
C VAL A 181 -13.56 -8.36 -2.60
N ARG A 182 -12.52 -9.17 -2.40
CA ARG A 182 -12.25 -9.83 -1.13
C ARG A 182 -10.86 -9.46 -0.63
N GLN A 183 -10.65 -9.47 0.68
CA GLN A 183 -9.37 -9.09 1.28
C GLN A 183 -8.77 -10.27 2.04
N ILE A 184 -7.46 -10.47 1.88
CA ILE A 184 -6.67 -11.41 2.68
C ILE A 184 -5.58 -10.63 3.37
N ASN A 185 -5.68 -10.49 4.69
CA ASN A 185 -4.62 -9.91 5.50
C ASN A 185 -3.41 -10.85 5.48
N LEU A 186 -2.25 -10.32 5.11
CA LEU A 186 -1.00 -11.07 5.10
C LEU A 186 -0.36 -11.03 6.48
N LYS A 187 0.60 -11.94 6.69
CA LYS A 187 1.38 -11.95 7.93
C LYS A 187 2.32 -10.77 7.91
N GLU A 188 2.50 -10.11 9.06
CA GLU A 188 3.37 -8.94 9.20
C GLU A 188 4.77 -9.16 8.62
N LYS A 189 5.36 -10.34 8.88
CA LYS A 189 6.68 -10.74 8.35
C LYS A 189 6.78 -10.75 6.82
N ASP A 190 5.67 -10.80 6.10
CA ASP A 190 5.62 -10.79 4.64
C ASP A 190 5.57 -9.35 4.09
N CYS A 191 5.25 -8.38 4.95
CA CYS A 191 5.08 -6.97 4.61
C CYS A 191 6.17 -6.07 5.19
N LEU A 192 6.90 -6.52 6.21
CA LEU A 192 8.10 -5.83 6.68
C LEU A 192 9.12 -5.80 5.56
N GLN A 193 9.29 -4.63 4.95
CA GLN A 193 10.53 -4.30 4.27
C GLN A 193 11.65 -4.49 5.29
N SER A 194 12.80 -5.00 4.82
CA SER A 194 14.07 -4.66 5.43
C SER A 194 14.22 -3.14 5.32
N SER A 195 13.49 -2.41 6.15
CA SER A 195 13.89 -1.09 6.54
C SER A 195 15.21 -1.36 7.24
N HIS A 196 16.30 -0.98 6.58
CA HIS A 196 17.26 -0.16 7.30
C HIS A 196 16.47 1.00 7.90
N SER A 197 15.80 0.73 9.01
CA SER A 197 15.22 1.73 9.87
C SER A 197 16.43 2.45 10.42
N ASN A 198 16.84 3.51 9.72
CA ASN A 198 17.63 4.60 10.28
C ASN A 198 16.77 5.36 11.32
N LEU A 199 16.09 4.62 12.19
CA LEU A 199 15.32 5.05 13.35
C LEU A 199 15.82 4.22 14.55
N GLY A 200 17.14 4.29 14.71
CA GLY A 200 17.91 3.87 15.88
C GLY A 200 19.26 4.58 15.93
N THR A 201 19.45 5.65 15.16
CA THR A 201 20.62 6.51 15.26
C THR A 201 20.11 7.95 15.31
N TYR A 202 19.46 8.29 16.41
CA TYR A 202 19.76 9.60 16.99
C TYR A 202 21.26 9.58 17.26
N SER A 203 22.02 10.08 16.29
CA SER A 203 23.47 10.15 16.32
C SER A 203 23.88 10.70 17.67
N LEU A 204 24.86 10.07 18.34
CA LEU A 204 25.41 10.50 19.64
C LEU A 204 25.71 12.01 19.68
N TRP A 205 25.91 12.62 18.52
CA TRP A 205 26.02 14.06 18.31
C TRP A 205 24.78 14.87 18.70
N SER A 206 23.57 14.38 18.43
CA SER A 206 22.31 15.06 18.78
C SER A 206 22.13 15.13 20.31
N ILE A 207 22.46 14.03 21.02
CA ILE A 207 22.46 13.99 22.48
C ILE A 207 23.60 14.86 23.04
N GLY A 208 24.78 14.84 22.41
CA GLY A 208 25.92 15.68 22.78
C GLY A 208 25.64 17.18 22.62
N ILE A 209 24.94 17.59 21.55
CA ILE A 209 24.52 18.98 21.32
C ILE A 209 23.51 19.41 22.40
N VAL A 210 22.51 18.57 22.69
CA VAL A 210 21.51 18.87 23.73
C VAL A 210 22.15 18.96 25.12
N LEU A 211 23.05 18.04 25.47
CA LEU A 211 23.79 18.08 26.74
C LEU A 211 24.73 19.30 26.82
N SER A 212 25.39 19.66 25.72
CA SER A 212 26.25 20.85 25.66
C SER A 212 25.46 22.15 25.85
N CYS A 213 24.27 22.25 25.23
CA CYS A 213 23.38 23.40 25.41
C CYS A 213 22.90 23.52 26.88
N ILE A 214 22.49 22.41 27.50
CA ILE A 214 22.05 22.39 28.90
C ILE A 214 23.20 22.80 29.84
N LEU A 215 24.41 22.27 29.61
CA LEU A 215 25.58 22.61 30.41
C LEU A 215 25.97 24.09 30.25
N GLY A 216 25.92 24.61 29.01
CA GLY A 216 26.20 26.02 28.72
C GLY A 216 25.23 26.97 29.41
N VAL A 217 23.94 26.64 29.44
CA VAL A 217 22.92 27.41 30.18
C VAL A 217 23.19 27.36 31.69
N ALA A 218 23.47 26.17 32.24
CA ALA A 218 23.75 26.00 33.67
C ALA A 218 25.00 26.79 34.12
N ILE A 219 26.08 26.75 33.36
CA ILE A 219 27.29 27.55 33.61
C ILE A 219 26.96 29.04 33.49
N GLY A 220 26.18 29.45 32.48
CA GLY A 220 25.75 30.84 32.31
C GLY A 220 24.97 31.41 33.50
N PHE A 221 24.13 30.60 34.15
CA PHE A 221 23.48 30.97 35.42
C PHE A 221 24.45 31.00 36.60
N SER A 222 25.43 30.09 36.62
CA SER A 222 26.39 29.94 37.73
C SER A 222 27.47 31.02 37.73
N VAL A 223 27.78 31.60 36.56
CA VAL A 223 28.83 32.62 36.37
C VAL A 223 28.27 34.05 36.31
N ARG A 224 26.95 34.26 36.41
CA ARG A 224 26.41 35.63 36.55
C ARG A 224 26.92 36.24 37.87
N PRO A 225 27.76 37.30 37.84
CA PRO A 225 28.15 37.97 39.05
C PRO A 225 26.92 38.69 39.62
N TYR A 226 26.64 38.43 40.90
CA TYR A 226 25.65 39.17 41.67
C TYR A 226 26.01 40.66 41.62
N VAL A 227 25.25 41.45 40.86
CA VAL A 227 25.40 42.91 40.85
C VAL A 227 24.85 43.44 42.16
N ILE A 228 25.73 43.70 43.13
CA ILE A 228 25.39 44.41 44.36
C ILE A 228 25.17 45.89 43.99
N ARG A 229 23.92 46.36 44.04
CA ARG A 229 23.62 47.80 43.91
C ARG A 229 24.15 48.53 45.15
N HIS A 230 25.21 49.33 44.97
CA HIS A 230 25.48 50.46 45.85
C HIS A 230 24.88 51.72 45.23
N THR A 231 23.83 52.27 45.84
CA THR A 231 23.32 53.60 45.52
C THR A 231 23.37 54.46 46.76
N GLY A 232 24.36 55.36 46.79
CA GLY A 232 24.49 56.44 47.75
C GLY A 232 23.62 57.64 47.38
N ARG A 233 22.89 58.11 48.40
CA ARG A 233 22.42 59.46 48.76
C ARG A 233 22.69 60.62 47.77
N SER A 234 21.63 61.26 47.31
CA SER A 234 21.43 62.72 47.36
C SER A 234 19.96 63.07 47.11
N GLU A 235 19.42 63.92 47.98
CA GLU A 235 18.02 64.33 48.11
C GLU A 235 17.50 65.18 46.92
N PRO A 236 16.18 65.15 46.66
CA PRO A 236 15.44 66.29 46.13
C PRO A 236 14.53 66.93 47.21
N PRO A 237 14.12 68.20 47.04
CA PRO A 237 13.52 69.00 48.11
C PRO A 237 11.99 68.83 48.30
N LEU A 238 11.55 69.21 49.51
CA LEU A 238 10.19 69.32 50.08
C LEU A 238 9.17 70.05 49.16
N VAL A 239 7.85 69.77 49.16
CA VAL A 239 6.87 70.08 50.23
C VAL A 239 5.46 69.48 49.94
N HIS A 240 4.81 68.97 51.01
CA HIS A 240 3.37 68.80 51.41
C HIS A 240 2.26 68.27 50.47
N HIS A 241 1.60 67.18 50.91
CA HIS A 241 0.32 67.14 51.68
C HIS A 241 -0.10 65.65 51.79
N ASP A 242 -0.03 65.00 52.96
CA ASP A 242 -1.01 64.92 54.06
C ASP A 242 -1.92 63.69 54.00
N MET A 243 -1.88 62.95 55.13
CA MET A 243 -2.93 62.13 55.76
C MET A 243 -3.43 60.87 55.02
N GLU A 244 -3.03 59.67 55.46
CA GLU A 244 -3.55 58.84 56.57
C GLU A 244 -4.78 57.98 56.22
N ALA A 245 -4.64 56.68 56.54
CA ALA A 245 -5.62 55.63 56.90
C ALA A 245 -5.33 54.33 56.11
N SER A 246 -4.56 53.36 56.62
CA SER A 246 -4.83 52.39 57.71
C SER A 246 -5.94 51.38 57.36
N PRO A 247 -5.97 50.17 57.96
CA PRO A 247 -5.55 48.95 57.29
C PRO A 247 -6.61 47.84 57.46
N ASN A 248 -6.15 46.59 57.32
CA ASN A 248 -6.78 45.38 57.84
C ASN A 248 -7.98 44.82 57.06
N GLN A 249 -8.21 43.52 57.01
CA GLN A 249 -7.44 42.29 57.18
C GLN A 249 -8.50 41.18 57.21
N ILE A 250 -8.05 39.94 57.05
CA ILE A 250 -8.76 38.69 57.42
C ILE A 250 -9.91 38.34 56.47
N GLY A 251 -10.08 37.11 55.99
CA GLY A 251 -9.50 35.81 56.30
C GLY A 251 -10.32 34.82 55.48
N GLY A 252 -9.72 33.77 54.94
CA GLY A 252 -9.78 32.46 55.62
C GLY A 252 -11.05 31.72 55.19
N THR A 253 -10.99 30.89 54.14
CA THR A 253 -10.77 29.42 54.16
C THR A 253 -12.07 28.60 54.15
N SER A 254 -12.09 27.59 53.26
CA SER A 254 -12.73 26.28 53.43
C SER A 254 -14.28 26.27 53.34
N SER A 255 -15.00 25.26 52.86
CA SER A 255 -14.71 23.86 52.52
C SER A 255 -15.74 23.35 51.51
N ASP A 256 -15.49 22.15 51.00
CA ASP A 256 -16.39 21.21 50.32
C ASP A 256 -17.85 21.17 50.82
N LEU A 257 -18.80 20.85 49.91
CA LEU A 257 -19.79 19.75 50.00
C LEU A 257 -20.76 19.82 48.78
N LEU A 258 -20.77 18.81 47.91
CA LEU A 258 -21.74 17.70 47.81
C LEU A 258 -23.12 18.02 47.15
N LEU A 259 -23.33 17.31 46.03
CA LEU A 259 -24.45 16.40 45.69
C LEU A 259 -25.84 16.89 45.23
N LEU A 260 -26.29 16.12 44.22
CA LEU A 260 -27.63 15.58 43.95
C LEU A 260 -28.70 16.47 43.30
N ARG A 261 -28.99 16.16 42.04
CA ARG A 261 -30.22 15.42 41.67
C ARG A 261 -30.02 14.61 40.40
#